data_AF-A0A816BZT3-F1
#
_entry.id   AF-A0A816BZT3-F1
#
_cell.length_a   1.000
_cell.length_b   1.000
_cell.length_c   1.000
_cell.angle_alpha   90.00
_cell.angle_beta   90.00
_cell.angle_gamma   90.00
#
_symmetry.space_group_name_H-M   'P 1'
#
loop_
_entity.id
_entity.type
_entity.pdbx_description
1 polymer ?
#
loop_
_entity_poly.entity_id
_entity_poly.type
_entity_poly.pdbx_seq_one_letter_code
_entity_poly.pdbx_strand_id
1 'polypeptide(L)'
;MYLKQLYSASQKDRTPKDLQSHLAYMIACSNCDDKYVGKTVRQAFRRFHEDGAPKQQPSQSSQQSTTASGQPRPRRSDRNKNTNKVDYFPKDTIAEEEEDENNTIPIEKKILKSALQKNEFETKHRIDWEDWEIVSKDSHKYRLLVRQSLQIQKLNPSFNRTIASVPLIVYPEGLQATKPTVKMKPVSDRFQVRKE
;
A
#
# COMPACT_ATOMS: atom_id res chain seq x y z
N MET A 1 -29.40 21.57 -34.48
CA MET A 1 -29.37 21.63 -33.01
C MET A 1 -29.12 20.22 -32.47
N TYR A 2 -27.90 19.92 -32.04
CA TYR A 2 -27.55 18.59 -31.51
C TYR A 2 -27.89 18.53 -30.02
N LEU A 3 -28.86 17.70 -29.66
CA LEU A 3 -29.19 17.38 -28.27
C LEU A 3 -28.06 16.52 -27.68
N LYS A 4 -27.25 17.11 -26.79
CA LYS A 4 -26.32 16.36 -25.94
C LYS A 4 -27.15 15.55 -24.94
N GLN A 5 -27.26 14.25 -25.21
CA GLN A 5 -27.88 13.29 -24.32
C GLN A 5 -27.01 13.17 -23.05
N LEU A 6 -27.46 13.81 -21.96
CA LEU A 6 -26.86 13.69 -20.64
C LEU A 6 -27.11 12.27 -20.12
N TYR A 7 -26.16 11.37 -20.39
CA TYR A 7 -26.09 10.08 -19.71
C TYR A 7 -25.83 10.32 -18.22
N SER A 8 -26.91 10.34 -17.43
CA SER A 8 -26.86 10.22 -15.99
C SER A 8 -26.37 8.79 -15.67
N ALA A 9 -25.06 8.64 -15.50
CA ALA A 9 -24.49 7.41 -14.99
C ALA A 9 -25.15 7.10 -13.64
N SER A 10 -25.81 5.94 -13.57
CA SER A 10 -26.48 5.40 -12.39
C SER A 10 -25.67 5.69 -11.12
N GLN A 11 -26.27 6.42 -10.18
CA GLN A 11 -25.75 6.76 -8.85
C GLN A 11 -25.60 5.50 -8.00
N LYS A 12 -24.73 4.57 -8.40
CA LYS A 12 -24.19 3.61 -7.45
C LYS A 12 -23.37 4.42 -6.45
N ASP A 13 -23.66 4.23 -5.17
CA ASP A 13 -22.99 4.93 -4.07
C ASP A 13 -21.48 4.91 -4.30
N ARG A 14 -20.92 6.07 -4.66
CA ARG A 14 -19.50 6.19 -4.93
C ARG A 14 -18.78 5.99 -3.60
N THR A 15 -18.00 4.92 -3.49
CA THR A 15 -17.20 4.66 -2.29
C THR A 15 -16.36 5.89 -1.98
N PRO A 16 -16.39 6.43 -0.74
CA PRO A 16 -15.62 7.60 -0.38
C PRO A 16 -14.14 7.32 -0.55
N LYS A 17 -13.39 8.37 -0.85
CA LYS A 17 -11.98 8.31 -1.28
C LYS A 17 -11.10 7.52 -0.29
N ASP A 18 -11.30 7.71 1.01
CA ASP A 18 -10.49 7.08 2.06
C ASP A 18 -10.77 5.58 2.24
N LEU A 19 -11.94 5.12 1.82
CA LEU A 19 -12.33 3.70 1.83
C LEU A 19 -11.96 2.97 0.54
N GLN A 20 -11.43 3.67 -0.47
CA GLN A 20 -10.99 3.05 -1.71
C GLN A 20 -9.65 2.34 -1.54
N SER A 21 -9.44 1.29 -2.34
CA SER A 21 -8.24 0.47 -2.34
C SER A 21 -7.70 0.30 -3.77
N HIS A 22 -6.56 -0.37 -3.93
CA HIS A 22 -5.97 -0.68 -5.23
C HIS A 22 -5.73 0.57 -6.09
N LEU A 23 -5.10 1.57 -5.47
CA LEU A 23 -4.91 2.89 -6.03
C LEU A 23 -3.48 3.40 -5.84
N ALA A 24 -3.06 4.25 -6.76
CA ALA A 24 -1.88 5.08 -6.62
C ALA A 24 -2.36 6.46 -6.19
N TYR A 25 -1.70 7.03 -5.19
CA TYR A 25 -2.07 8.28 -4.57
C TYR A 25 -0.90 9.26 -4.59
N MET A 26 -1.23 10.54 -4.53
CA MET A 26 -0.29 11.63 -4.36
C MET A 26 -0.64 12.37 -3.06
N ILE A 27 0.38 12.74 -2.29
CA ILE A 27 0.24 13.57 -1.10
C ILE A 27 1.23 14.72 -1.20
N ALA A 28 0.78 15.92 -0.87
CA ALA A 28 1.62 17.12 -0.84
C ALA A 28 2.10 17.42 0.59
N CYS A 29 3.18 18.18 0.70
CA CYS A 29 3.55 18.86 1.93
C CYS A 29 2.68 20.10 2.12
N SER A 30 2.26 20.37 3.35
CA SER A 30 1.56 21.62 3.71
C SER A 30 2.50 22.83 3.73
N ASN A 31 3.81 22.61 3.87
CA ASN A 31 4.79 23.69 4.09
C ASN A 31 5.69 23.96 2.87
N CYS A 32 5.66 23.12 1.83
CA CYS A 32 6.46 23.28 0.62
C CYS A 32 5.78 22.61 -0.59
N ASP A 33 6.33 22.81 -1.79
CA ASP A 33 5.79 22.25 -3.04
C ASP A 33 6.14 20.78 -3.28
N ASP A 34 6.82 20.15 -2.32
CA ASP A 34 7.24 18.77 -2.43
C ASP A 34 6.05 17.80 -2.32
N LYS A 35 6.16 16.72 -3.09
CA LYS A 35 5.09 15.73 -3.24
C LYS A 35 5.66 14.34 -3.01
N TYR A 36 4.78 13.44 -2.62
CA TYR A 36 5.03 12.00 -2.54
C TYR A 36 4.00 11.25 -3.38
N VAL A 37 4.48 10.28 -4.17
CA VAL A 37 3.64 9.39 -4.95
C VAL A 37 3.76 7.96 -4.41
N GLY A 38 2.67 7.48 -3.81
CA GLY A 38 2.57 6.16 -3.20
C GLY A 38 1.58 5.25 -3.92
N LYS A 39 1.53 4.00 -3.46
CA LYS A 39 0.49 3.05 -3.85
C LYS A 39 -0.05 2.31 -2.64
N THR A 40 -1.28 1.83 -2.75
CA THR A 40 -1.86 0.93 -1.76
C THR A 40 -2.79 -0.09 -2.39
N VAL A 41 -2.68 -1.32 -1.92
CA VAL A 41 -3.64 -2.41 -2.20
C VAL A 41 -4.71 -2.46 -1.10
N ARG A 42 -4.43 -1.87 0.06
CA ARG A 42 -5.36 -1.73 1.20
C ARG A 42 -6.21 -0.46 1.02
N GLN A 43 -7.18 -0.26 1.90
CA GLN A 43 -7.90 1.01 1.99
C GLN A 43 -6.94 2.17 2.28
N ALA A 44 -7.12 3.30 1.62
CA ALA A 44 -6.24 4.48 1.75
C ALA A 44 -6.12 4.94 3.21
N PHE A 45 -7.24 5.03 3.94
CA PHE A 45 -7.26 5.38 5.36
C PHE A 45 -6.31 4.53 6.21
N ARG A 46 -6.37 3.19 6.05
CA ARG A 46 -5.50 2.27 6.79
C ARG A 46 -4.03 2.49 6.42
N ARG A 47 -3.76 2.72 5.13
CA ARG A 47 -2.40 2.97 4.66
C ARG A 47 -1.82 4.25 5.27
N PHE A 48 -2.59 5.33 5.31
CA PHE A 48 -2.11 6.60 5.88
C PHE A 48 -1.87 6.50 7.37
N HIS A 49 -2.73 5.79 8.10
CA HIS A 49 -2.50 5.53 9.51
C HIS A 49 -1.22 4.70 9.75
N GLU A 50 -0.95 3.69 8.91
CA GLU A 50 0.34 2.96 8.96
C GLU A 50 1.52 3.90 8.69
N ASP A 51 1.34 4.87 7.79
CA ASP A 51 2.35 5.84 7.38
C ASP A 51 2.47 7.04 8.34
N GLY A 52 1.68 7.13 9.43
CA GLY A 52 1.81 8.14 10.48
C GLY A 52 0.67 9.16 10.58
N ALA A 53 -0.34 9.08 9.71
CA ALA A 53 -1.50 9.96 9.80
C ALA A 53 -2.20 9.83 11.17
N PRO A 54 -2.68 10.94 11.74
CA PRO A 54 -3.42 10.89 12.98
C PRO A 54 -4.65 10.00 12.82
N LYS A 55 -5.01 9.27 13.88
CA LYS A 55 -6.30 8.56 13.93
C LYS A 55 -7.38 9.62 13.84
N GLN A 56 -8.00 9.77 12.67
CA GLN A 56 -9.25 10.49 12.58
C GLN A 56 -10.21 9.78 13.52
N GLN A 57 -10.65 10.46 14.58
CA GLN A 57 -11.74 9.94 15.37
C GLN A 57 -12.90 9.70 14.40
N PRO A 58 -13.57 8.53 14.47
CA PRO A 58 -14.66 8.24 13.57
C PRO A 58 -15.71 9.34 13.73
N SER A 59 -15.75 10.28 12.79
CA SER A 59 -16.87 11.17 12.64
C SER A 59 -18.09 10.25 12.44
N GLN A 60 -19.12 10.48 13.24
CA GLN A 60 -20.23 9.55 13.52
C GLN A 60 -21.14 9.25 12.30
N SER A 61 -20.68 9.44 11.07
CA SER A 61 -21.53 9.47 9.87
C SER A 61 -21.81 8.12 9.20
N SER A 62 -21.42 6.98 9.79
CA SER A 62 -21.75 5.67 9.20
C SER A 62 -21.87 4.53 10.22
N GLN A 63 -22.60 4.77 11.31
CA GLN A 63 -23.25 3.72 12.09
C GLN A 63 -24.75 3.98 12.18
N GLN A 64 -25.43 4.15 11.03
CA GLN A 64 -26.87 3.87 10.97
C GLN A 64 -27.06 2.37 10.78
N SER A 65 -26.68 1.59 11.79
CA SER A 65 -27.38 0.34 12.07
C SER A 65 -28.66 0.73 12.81
N THR A 66 -29.75 0.83 12.08
CA THR A 66 -31.09 0.96 12.65
C THR A 66 -31.31 -0.22 13.60
N THR A 67 -31.24 0.03 14.91
CA THR A 67 -31.85 -0.84 15.91
C THR A 67 -33.35 -0.65 15.82
N ALA A 68 -33.96 -1.19 14.76
CA ALA A 68 -35.37 -1.50 14.77
C ALA A 68 -35.56 -2.68 15.72
N SER A 69 -36.12 -2.38 16.88
CA SER A 69 -36.59 -3.33 17.89
C SER A 69 -37.45 -4.42 17.26
N GLY A 70 -37.08 -5.70 17.46
CA GLY A 70 -38.04 -6.80 17.38
C GLY A 70 -37.80 -7.94 16.38
N GLN A 71 -36.63 -8.08 15.76
CA GLN A 71 -36.32 -9.28 14.96
C GLN A 71 -35.39 -10.23 15.73
N PRO A 72 -35.67 -11.55 15.78
CA PRO A 72 -34.81 -12.52 16.44
C PRO A 72 -33.47 -12.57 15.71
N ARG A 73 -32.42 -12.12 16.40
CA ARG A 73 -31.04 -12.24 15.89
C ARG A 73 -30.77 -13.72 15.60
N PRO A 74 -30.15 -14.07 14.45
CA PRO A 74 -29.64 -15.41 14.27
C PRO A 74 -28.70 -15.69 15.45
N ARG A 75 -29.06 -16.67 16.28
CA ARG A 75 -28.24 -17.16 17.40
C ARG A 75 -26.93 -17.67 16.82
N ARG A 76 -25.94 -16.79 16.69
CA ARG A 76 -24.58 -17.20 16.41
C ARG A 76 -24.17 -18.06 17.60
N SER A 77 -23.99 -19.35 17.36
CA SER A 77 -23.72 -20.32 18.42
C SER A 77 -22.56 -19.85 19.28
N ASP A 78 -22.75 -19.79 20.59
CA ASP A 78 -21.72 -19.51 21.60
C ASP A 78 -20.64 -20.60 21.69
N ARG A 79 -20.55 -21.48 20.69
CA ARG A 79 -19.70 -22.67 20.67
C ARG A 79 -18.19 -22.36 20.66
N ASN A 80 -17.79 -21.12 20.38
CA ASN A 80 -16.39 -20.71 20.28
C ASN A 80 -15.86 -19.89 21.46
N LYS A 81 -16.57 -19.81 22.59
CA LYS A 81 -16.07 -19.11 23.79
C LYS A 81 -14.99 -19.88 24.55
N ASN A 82 -14.72 -21.15 24.18
CA ASN A 82 -13.75 -21.99 24.86
C ASN A 82 -12.76 -22.66 23.89
N THR A 83 -12.14 -21.87 23.01
CA THR A 83 -10.91 -22.34 22.36
C THR A 83 -9.76 -22.05 23.31
N ASN A 84 -9.34 -23.06 24.07
CA ASN A 84 -7.97 -23.13 24.59
C ASN A 84 -7.05 -22.72 23.44
N LYS A 85 -6.45 -21.54 23.57
CA LYS A 85 -5.58 -20.96 22.56
C LYS A 85 -4.31 -21.81 22.58
N VAL A 86 -4.22 -22.78 21.68
CA VAL A 86 -3.02 -23.58 21.49
C VAL A 86 -1.99 -22.65 20.86
N ASP A 87 -1.07 -22.14 21.68
CA ASP A 87 0.07 -21.35 21.22
C ASP A 87 1.05 -22.34 20.53
N TYR A 88 0.97 -22.42 19.19
CA TYR A 88 1.82 -23.31 18.37
C TYR A 88 3.27 -22.84 18.23
N PHE A 89 3.60 -21.67 18.77
CA PHE A 89 4.96 -21.13 18.78
C PHE A 89 5.39 -20.92 20.23
N PRO A 90 6.55 -21.46 20.66
CA PRO A 90 7.22 -20.98 21.85
C PRO A 90 7.36 -19.47 21.70
N LYS A 91 6.76 -18.71 22.61
CA LYS A 91 7.10 -17.30 22.74
C LYS A 91 8.53 -17.31 23.26
N ASP A 92 9.48 -16.94 22.41
CA ASP A 92 10.77 -16.49 22.89
C ASP A 92 10.45 -15.38 23.89
N THR A 93 10.67 -15.68 25.17
CA THR A 93 10.72 -14.71 26.26
C THR A 93 11.81 -13.71 25.89
N ILE A 94 11.47 -12.72 25.08
CA ILE A 94 12.10 -11.41 25.20
C ILE A 94 11.61 -10.96 26.56
N ALA A 95 12.51 -11.08 27.53
CA ALA A 95 12.31 -10.58 28.87
C ALA A 95 11.69 -9.19 28.77
N GLU A 96 10.58 -9.01 29.48
CA GLU A 96 10.16 -7.69 29.92
C GLU A 96 11.25 -7.26 30.90
N GLU A 97 12.37 -6.76 30.34
CA GLU A 97 13.42 -6.12 31.10
C GLU A 97 12.88 -4.78 31.57
N GLU A 98 12.87 -4.68 32.88
CA GLU A 98 12.58 -3.52 33.68
C GLU A 98 13.42 -2.32 33.25
N GLU A 99 12.91 -1.16 33.60
CA GLU A 99 13.41 0.16 33.26
C GLU A 99 14.85 0.39 33.74
N ASP A 100 15.83 0.17 32.87
CA ASP A 100 17.19 0.68 33.09
C ASP A 100 17.34 2.06 32.42
N GLU A 101 17.22 3.10 33.26
CA GLU A 101 17.72 4.44 33.00
C GLU A 101 19.24 4.38 32.75
N ASN A 102 19.74 5.11 31.74
CA ASN A 102 21.15 5.34 31.43
C ASN A 102 21.83 4.48 30.35
N ASN A 103 21.18 4.29 29.20
CA ASN A 103 21.96 4.14 27.95
C ASN A 103 21.31 4.89 26.78
N THR A 104 21.73 6.15 26.63
CA THR A 104 21.15 7.17 25.75
C THR A 104 21.52 6.96 24.29
N ILE A 105 20.96 5.93 23.67
CA ILE A 105 20.67 5.97 22.22
C ILE A 105 19.26 6.57 22.11
N PRO A 106 19.04 7.70 21.39
CA PRO A 106 17.74 8.37 21.41
C PRO A 106 16.65 7.40 20.92
N ILE A 107 15.75 7.08 21.84
CA ILE A 107 14.54 6.26 21.68
C ILE A 107 13.70 6.72 20.47
N GLU A 108 13.87 7.96 20.01
CA GLU A 108 13.23 8.57 18.84
C GLU A 108 13.57 7.90 17.50
N LYS A 109 14.70 7.16 17.39
CA LYS A 109 14.99 6.32 16.22
C LYS A 109 14.32 4.94 16.28
N LYS A 110 13.50 4.64 17.30
CA LYS A 110 12.71 3.39 17.36
C LYS A 110 11.70 3.35 16.22
N ILE A 111 12.21 2.88 15.08
CA ILE A 111 11.53 2.32 13.93
C ILE A 111 10.50 3.28 13.31
N LEU A 112 10.98 4.34 12.66
CA LEU A 112 10.19 5.05 11.65
C LEU A 112 9.80 4.03 10.56
N LYS A 113 8.50 3.67 10.52
CA LYS A 113 7.98 2.53 9.74
C LYS A 113 7.86 2.86 8.27
N SER A 114 7.60 4.12 7.93
CA SER A 114 7.34 4.58 6.58
C SER A 114 8.41 5.55 6.06
N ALA A 115 8.54 5.65 4.74
CA ALA A 115 9.40 6.66 4.11
C ALA A 115 8.92 8.09 4.40
N LEU A 116 7.60 8.27 4.50
CA LEU A 116 6.98 9.55 4.86
C LEU A 116 7.36 10.01 6.26
N GLN A 117 7.26 9.11 7.26
CA GLN A 117 7.69 9.39 8.64
C GLN A 117 9.18 9.75 8.74
N LYS A 118 10.03 9.04 7.98
CA LYS A 118 11.46 9.35 7.92
C LYS A 118 11.71 10.75 7.40
N ASN A 119 11.05 11.13 6.31
CA ASN A 119 11.22 12.46 5.75
C ASN A 119 10.66 13.53 6.70
N GLU A 120 9.45 13.37 7.24
CA GLU A 120 8.86 14.31 8.21
C GLU A 120 9.82 14.60 9.38
N PHE A 121 10.48 13.56 9.92
CA PHE A 121 11.47 13.70 10.99
C PHE A 121 12.78 14.37 10.52
N GLU A 122 13.35 13.91 9.41
CA GLU A 122 14.66 14.37 8.91
C GLU A 122 14.63 15.82 8.37
N THR A 123 13.53 16.19 7.71
CA THR A 123 13.42 17.41 6.91
C THR A 123 12.39 18.40 7.46
N LYS A 124 11.70 18.07 8.55
CA LYS A 124 10.64 18.89 9.19
C LYS A 124 9.49 19.27 8.24
N HIS A 125 9.29 18.49 7.17
CA HIS A 125 8.14 18.65 6.30
C HIS A 125 6.86 18.21 7.02
N ARG A 126 5.77 18.96 6.84
CA ARG A 126 4.46 18.62 7.39
C ARG A 126 3.60 18.03 6.27
N ILE A 127 3.21 16.78 6.40
CA ILE A 127 2.44 16.08 5.36
C ILE A 127 0.96 16.43 5.48
N ASP A 128 0.32 16.78 4.37
CA ASP A 128 -1.12 17.02 4.33
C ASP A 128 -1.88 15.71 4.09
N TRP A 129 -2.43 15.14 5.16
CA TRP A 129 -3.17 13.88 5.08
C TRP A 129 -4.61 14.05 4.59
N GLU A 130 -5.14 15.27 4.55
CA GLU A 130 -6.52 15.55 4.15
C GLU A 130 -6.60 15.82 2.63
N ASP A 131 -5.70 16.64 2.10
CA ASP A 131 -5.68 17.03 0.68
C ASP A 131 -4.80 16.12 -0.20
N TRP A 132 -5.04 14.82 -0.15
CA TRP A 132 -4.37 13.87 -1.03
C TRP A 132 -5.07 13.79 -2.41
N GLU A 133 -4.50 13.11 -3.40
CA GLU A 133 -5.17 12.89 -4.70
C GLU A 133 -5.07 11.43 -5.12
N ILE A 134 -6.13 10.90 -5.77
CA ILE A 134 -6.05 9.61 -6.45
C ILE A 134 -5.54 9.84 -7.87
N VAL A 135 -4.30 9.42 -8.11
CA VAL A 135 -3.66 9.50 -9.41
C VAL A 135 -4.22 8.45 -10.36
N SER A 136 -4.31 7.21 -9.90
CA SER A 136 -4.75 6.09 -10.74
C SER A 136 -5.29 4.93 -9.91
N LYS A 137 -6.08 4.07 -10.55
CA LYS A 137 -6.65 2.86 -9.97
C LYS A 137 -6.41 1.67 -10.88
N ASP A 138 -6.04 0.53 -10.30
CA ASP A 138 -5.88 -0.71 -11.05
C ASP A 138 -6.05 -1.91 -10.11
N SER A 139 -6.87 -2.88 -10.49
CA SER A 139 -7.10 -4.09 -9.69
C SER A 139 -5.87 -4.98 -9.62
N HIS A 140 -5.01 -4.96 -10.64
CA HIS A 140 -3.84 -5.83 -10.68
C HIS A 140 -2.62 -5.16 -10.04
N LYS A 141 -2.09 -5.75 -8.96
CA LYS A 141 -0.96 -5.23 -8.17
C LYS A 141 0.24 -4.81 -9.01
N TYR A 142 0.60 -5.61 -10.03
CA TYR A 142 1.73 -5.29 -10.90
C TYR A 142 1.44 -4.11 -11.84
N ARG A 143 0.23 -4.01 -12.39
CA ARG A 143 -0.14 -2.87 -13.25
C ARG A 143 -0.19 -1.57 -12.44
N LEU A 144 -0.64 -1.67 -11.19
CA LEU A 144 -0.61 -0.56 -10.24
C LEU A 144 0.83 -0.05 -9.98
N LEU A 145 1.79 -0.97 -9.84
CA LEU A 145 3.21 -0.62 -9.72
C LEU A 145 3.76 0.09 -10.97
N VAL A 146 3.39 -0.38 -12.15
CA VAL A 146 3.77 0.26 -13.42
C VAL A 146 3.19 1.67 -13.49
N ARG A 147 1.90 1.85 -13.18
CA ARG A 147 1.24 3.17 -13.16
C ARG A 147 1.88 4.12 -12.15
N GLN A 148 2.18 3.64 -10.94
CA GLN A 148 2.90 4.43 -9.94
C GLN A 148 4.27 4.88 -10.48
N SER A 149 5.03 3.96 -11.09
CA SER A 149 6.36 4.26 -11.63
C SER A 149 6.29 5.32 -12.74
N LEU A 150 5.32 5.20 -13.65
CA LEU A 150 5.07 6.20 -14.69
C LEU A 150 4.76 7.57 -14.09
N GLN A 151 4.00 7.61 -12.99
CA GLN A 151 3.67 8.88 -12.36
C GLN A 151 4.87 9.51 -11.63
N ILE A 152 5.70 8.71 -10.96
CA ILE A 152 6.93 9.20 -10.33
C ILE A 152 7.84 9.81 -11.41
N GLN A 153 8.03 9.12 -12.54
CA GLN A 153 8.84 9.63 -13.64
C GLN A 153 8.28 10.90 -14.27
N LYS A 154 6.94 11.02 -14.36
CA LYS A 154 6.28 12.21 -14.92
C LYS A 154 6.37 13.43 -14.00
N LEU A 155 6.18 13.23 -12.70
CA LEU A 155 6.07 14.31 -11.72
C LEU A 155 7.38 14.65 -11.01
N ASN A 156 8.36 13.75 -11.01
CA ASN A 156 9.61 13.84 -10.24
C ASN A 156 9.41 14.31 -8.79
N PRO A 157 8.58 13.62 -7.99
CA PRO A 157 8.28 14.00 -6.61
C PRO A 157 9.53 13.92 -5.73
N SER A 158 9.84 15.01 -5.02
CA SER A 158 11.02 15.14 -4.13
C SER A 158 11.04 14.11 -2.99
N PHE A 159 9.87 13.72 -2.45
CA PHE A 159 9.82 12.77 -1.33
C PHE A 159 10.05 11.32 -1.74
N ASN A 160 10.02 11.00 -3.03
CA ASN A 160 10.31 9.67 -3.52
C ASN A 160 11.83 9.49 -3.67
N ARG A 161 12.40 8.60 -2.84
CA ARG A 161 13.83 8.25 -2.93
C ARG A 161 14.19 7.52 -4.23
N THR A 162 13.22 6.85 -4.85
CA THR A 162 13.42 6.08 -6.07
C THR A 162 12.73 6.75 -7.26
N ILE A 163 13.37 6.66 -8.43
CA ILE A 163 12.85 7.19 -9.71
C ILE A 163 11.65 6.36 -10.20
N ALA A 164 11.61 5.07 -9.89
CA ALA A 164 10.53 4.16 -10.26
C ALA A 164 10.40 3.02 -9.24
N SER A 165 9.23 2.38 -9.19
CA SER A 165 9.01 1.17 -8.38
C SER A 165 9.27 -0.12 -9.15
N VAL A 166 9.18 -0.07 -10.48
CA VAL A 166 9.48 -1.15 -11.42
C VAL A 166 10.28 -0.54 -12.58
N PRO A 167 11.32 -1.22 -13.09
CA PRO A 167 12.08 -0.73 -14.24
C PRO A 167 11.17 -0.53 -15.45
N LEU A 168 11.17 0.68 -16.00
CA LEU A 168 10.43 1.03 -17.20
C LEU A 168 11.35 0.90 -18.40
N ILE A 169 11.48 -0.33 -18.92
CA ILE A 169 12.29 -0.62 -20.11
C ILE A 169 11.42 -0.39 -21.33
N VAL A 170 11.80 0.59 -22.16
CA VAL A 170 11.21 0.80 -23.49
C VAL A 170 12.05 0.01 -24.48
N TYR A 171 11.42 -0.89 -25.23
CA TYR A 171 12.06 -1.59 -26.33
C TYR A 171 11.86 -0.76 -27.60
N PRO A 172 12.89 -0.05 -28.11
CA PRO A 172 12.74 0.83 -29.28
C PRO A 172 12.37 0.06 -30.54
N GLU A 173 12.85 -1.18 -30.66
CA GLU A 173 12.52 -2.11 -31.75
C GLU A 173 11.16 -2.79 -31.57
N GLY A 174 10.43 -2.44 -30.51
CA GLY A 174 9.22 -3.12 -30.08
C GLY A 174 9.52 -4.44 -29.36
N LEU A 175 8.45 -5.11 -28.92
CA LEU A 175 8.54 -6.47 -28.41
C LEU A 175 8.84 -7.38 -29.60
N GLN A 176 10.06 -7.94 -29.67
CA GLN A 176 10.39 -8.92 -30.71
C GLN A 176 9.36 -10.06 -30.66
N ALA A 177 8.62 -10.26 -31.76
CA ALA A 177 7.56 -11.26 -31.84
C ALA A 177 8.11 -12.70 -31.73
N THR A 178 9.41 -12.85 -31.94
CA THR A 178 10.13 -14.11 -31.82
C THR A 178 10.29 -14.47 -30.35
N LYS A 179 9.61 -15.55 -29.93
CA LYS A 179 9.85 -16.16 -28.61
C LYS A 179 11.34 -16.49 -28.49
N PRO A 180 12.03 -16.08 -27.41
CA PRO A 180 13.41 -16.46 -27.19
C PRO A 180 13.50 -17.99 -27.16
N THR A 181 14.17 -18.58 -28.14
CA THR A 181 14.43 -20.01 -28.17
C THR A 181 15.68 -20.27 -27.33
N VAL A 182 15.50 -20.91 -26.18
CA VAL A 182 16.64 -21.39 -25.40
C VAL A 182 17.28 -22.52 -26.20
N LYS A 183 18.49 -22.29 -26.73
CA LYS A 183 19.29 -23.35 -27.34
C LYS A 183 19.67 -24.33 -26.22
N MET A 184 18.92 -25.42 -26.11
CA MET A 184 19.30 -26.55 -25.28
C MET A 184 20.63 -27.09 -25.79
N LYS A 185 21.59 -27.30 -24.89
CA LYS A 185 22.82 -28.02 -25.26
C LYS A 185 22.42 -29.40 -25.79
N PRO A 186 22.99 -29.85 -26.92
CA PRO A 186 22.71 -31.19 -27.42
C PRO A 186 23.12 -32.22 -26.37
N VAL A 187 22.32 -33.27 -26.22
CA VAL A 187 22.49 -34.29 -25.18
C VAL A 187 23.85 -35.00 -25.29
N SER A 188 24.48 -34.98 -26.48
CA SER A 188 25.81 -35.54 -26.73
C SER A 188 26.94 -34.89 -25.90
N ASP A 189 26.78 -33.65 -25.44
CA ASP A 189 27.79 -32.95 -24.62
C ASP A 189 27.68 -33.25 -23.12
N ARG A 190 26.66 -34.00 -22.67
CA ARG A 190 26.51 -34.34 -21.24
C ARG A 190 27.38 -35.51 -20.76
N PHE A 191 27.95 -36.28 -21.68
CA PHE A 191 28.63 -37.54 -21.34
C PHE A 191 30.12 -37.58 -21.68
N GLN A 192 30.77 -36.44 -21.96
CA GLN A 192 32.23 -36.40 -21.95
C GLN A 192 32.73 -36.45 -20.50
N VAL A 193 32.69 -37.67 -19.94
CA VAL A 193 33.38 -38.04 -18.71
C VAL A 193 34.86 -37.81 -18.97
N ARG A 194 35.48 -36.94 -18.18
CA ARG A 194 36.93 -36.77 -18.12
C ARG A 194 37.53 -38.13 -17.75
N LYS A 195 38.16 -38.79 -18.73
CA LYS A 195 39.10 -39.87 -18.45
C LYS A 195 40.44 -39.19 -18.16
N GLU A 196 40.84 -39.26 -16.89
CA GLU A 196 42.22 -39.03 -16.45
C GLU A 196 43.12 -40.20 -16.86
#